data_AF-A0A165Q5X7-F1
#
_entry.id   AF-A0A165Q5X7-F1
#
_cell.length_a   1.000
_cell.length_b   1.000
_cell.length_c   1.000
_cell.angle_alpha   90.00
_cell.angle_beta   90.00
_cell.angle_gamma   90.00
#
_symmetry.space_group_name_H-M   'P 1'
#
loop_
_entity.id
_entity.type
_entity.pdbx_description
1 polymer ?
#
loop_
_entity_poly.entity_id
_entity_poly.type
_entity_poly.pdbx_seq_one_letter_code
_entity_poly.pdbx_strand_id
1 'polypeptide(L)'
;MRGLPQIPRGRDEITQCAKDAGGAWKQMTELEKQPFFEESKAAFAQYSKDRSEYVANVDSSVLKRVNARRIKLGKPRVRSSAGAARIGPFTLFLKENALSVRESFAGQGLSSKELISATGKEASVRWKALSETEQEDYRKRAAELRAAANAAA
;
A
#
# COMPACT_ATOMS: atom_id res chain seq x y z
N MET A 1 -27.83 41.25 -11.80
CA MET A 1 -27.21 39.97 -12.22
C MET A 1 -25.69 40.15 -12.15
N ARG A 2 -24.99 39.46 -11.25
CA ARG A 2 -23.51 39.46 -11.26
C ARG A 2 -23.06 38.50 -12.37
N GLY A 3 -22.31 39.02 -13.34
CA GLY A 3 -21.74 38.22 -14.43
C GLY A 3 -20.85 37.10 -13.88
N LEU A 4 -20.82 35.96 -14.59
CA LEU A 4 -19.92 34.86 -14.26
C LEU A 4 -18.47 35.39 -14.23
N PRO A 5 -17.67 35.04 -13.21
CA PRO A 5 -16.29 35.48 -13.13
C PRO A 5 -15.54 35.05 -14.39
N GLN A 6 -14.90 36.01 -15.06
CA GLN A 6 -14.10 35.74 -16.25
C GLN A 6 -12.94 34.82 -15.87
N ILE A 7 -12.74 33.74 -16.64
CA ILE A 7 -11.62 32.82 -16.44
C ILE A 7 -10.32 33.57 -16.82
N PRO A 8 -9.32 33.69 -15.93
CA PRO A 8 -8.03 34.28 -16.26
C PRO A 8 -7.40 33.52 -17.43
N ARG A 9 -6.97 34.23 -18.47
CA ARG A 9 -6.47 33.59 -19.71
C ARG A 9 -4.95 33.73 -19.87
N GLY A 10 -4.30 34.60 -19.10
CA GLY A 10 -2.84 34.78 -19.08
C GLY A 10 -2.14 34.08 -17.92
N ARG A 11 -0.90 33.64 -18.12
CA ARG A 11 -0.05 33.03 -17.05
C ARG A 11 0.06 33.95 -15.83
N ASP A 12 0.28 35.24 -16.07
CA ASP A 12 0.48 36.22 -14.99
C ASP A 12 -0.84 36.49 -14.25
N GLU A 13 -1.96 36.55 -14.98
CA GLU A 13 -3.30 36.66 -14.39
C GLU A 13 -3.68 35.43 -13.55
N ILE A 14 -3.39 34.22 -14.03
CA ILE A 14 -3.59 32.97 -13.28
C ILE A 14 -2.73 32.98 -12.02
N THR A 15 -1.47 33.42 -12.13
CA THR A 15 -0.54 33.50 -11.00
C THR A 15 -1.04 34.49 -9.95
N GLN A 16 -1.53 35.65 -10.38
CA GLN A 16 -2.07 36.66 -9.47
C GLN A 16 -3.36 36.17 -8.80
N CYS A 17 -4.28 35.58 -9.57
CA CYS A 17 -5.51 34.99 -9.04
C CYS A 17 -5.23 33.92 -7.98
N ALA A 18 -4.24 33.05 -8.20
CA ALA A 18 -3.83 32.04 -7.22
C ALA A 18 -3.26 32.65 -5.94
N LYS A 19 -2.47 33.74 -6.04
CA LYS A 19 -1.98 34.48 -4.88
C LYS A 19 -3.13 35.10 -4.08
N ASP A 20 -4.07 35.73 -4.77
CA ASP A 20 -5.21 36.40 -4.15
C ASP A 20 -6.12 35.39 -3.43
N ALA A 21 -6.41 34.25 -4.08
CA ALA A 21 -7.17 33.15 -3.48
C ALA A 21 -6.45 32.57 -2.25
N GLY A 22 -5.13 32.37 -2.33
CA GLY A 22 -4.34 31.92 -1.19
C GLY A 22 -4.31 32.93 -0.04
N GLY A 23 -4.33 34.23 -0.35
CA GLY A 23 -4.48 35.31 0.63
C GLY A 23 -5.83 35.27 1.33
N ALA A 24 -6.92 35.19 0.57
CA ALA A 24 -8.28 35.08 1.09
C ALA A 24 -8.44 33.85 1.99
N TRP A 25 -7.95 32.68 1.56
CA TRP A 25 -8.00 31.45 2.37
C TRP A 25 -7.30 31.59 3.73
N LYS A 26 -6.17 32.29 3.77
CA LYS A 26 -5.43 32.52 5.03
C LYS A 26 -6.17 33.46 5.99
N GLN A 27 -7.00 34.36 5.45
CA GLN A 27 -7.79 35.31 6.24
C GLN A 27 -9.09 34.69 6.79
N MET A 28 -9.56 33.58 6.20
CA MET A 28 -10.73 32.87 6.70
C MET A 28 -10.48 32.29 8.10
N THR A 29 -11.51 32.37 8.93
CA THR A 29 -11.57 31.71 10.24
C THR A 29 -11.70 30.19 10.07
N GLU A 30 -11.40 29.45 11.13
CA GLU A 30 -11.56 27.98 11.10
C GLU A 30 -13.02 27.57 10.90
N LEU A 31 -13.99 28.32 11.42
CA LEU A 31 -15.42 28.07 11.19
C LEU A 31 -15.80 28.22 9.71
N GLU A 32 -15.20 29.19 9.00
CA GLU A 32 -15.44 29.40 7.57
C GLU A 32 -14.73 28.34 6.70
N LYS A 33 -13.60 27.79 7.16
CA LYS A 33 -12.88 26.70 6.48
C LYS A 33 -13.52 25.33 6.72
N GLN A 34 -14.20 25.15 7.85
CA GLN A 34 -14.81 23.90 8.28
C GLN A 34 -15.60 23.16 7.17
N PRO A 35 -16.54 23.80 6.43
CA PRO A 35 -17.28 23.11 5.39
C PRO A 35 -16.38 22.53 4.28
N PHE A 36 -15.28 23.20 3.92
CA PHE A 36 -14.34 22.71 2.91
C PHE A 36 -13.56 21.50 3.41
N PHE A 37 -13.21 21.46 4.70
CA PHE A 37 -12.56 20.29 5.30
C PHE A 37 -13.50 19.08 5.36
N GLU A 38 -14.76 19.31 5.70
CA GLU A 38 -15.79 18.26 5.73
C GLU A 38 -16.06 17.71 4.33
N GLU A 39 -16.22 18.58 3.34
CA GLU A 39 -16.37 18.18 1.93
C GLU A 39 -15.14 17.40 1.44
N SER A 40 -13.92 17.89 1.73
CA SER A 40 -12.67 17.22 1.38
C SER A 40 -12.57 15.84 2.02
N LYS A 41 -12.96 15.70 3.29
CA LYS A 41 -12.98 14.41 4.00
C LYS A 41 -13.97 13.44 3.37
N ALA A 42 -15.17 13.89 3.03
CA ALA A 42 -16.18 13.08 2.35
C ALA A 42 -15.70 12.63 0.96
N ALA A 43 -15.14 13.56 0.17
CA ALA A 43 -14.58 13.27 -1.14
C ALA A 43 -13.40 12.29 -1.05
N PHE A 44 -12.53 12.43 -0.05
CA PHE A 44 -11.42 11.50 0.16
C PHE A 44 -11.91 10.09 0.52
N ALA A 45 -12.94 9.99 1.37
CA ALA A 45 -13.53 8.71 1.71
C ALA A 45 -14.11 8.00 0.47
N GLN A 46 -14.81 8.75 -0.39
CA GLN A 46 -15.33 8.21 -1.65
C GLN A 46 -14.21 7.81 -2.61
N TYR A 47 -13.23 8.69 -2.83
CA TYR A 47 -12.06 8.40 -3.65
C TYR A 47 -11.31 7.15 -3.19
N SER A 48 -11.18 6.94 -1.88
CA SER A 48 -10.53 5.75 -1.33
C SER A 48 -11.26 4.46 -1.74
N LYS A 49 -12.60 4.46 -1.66
CA LYS A 49 -13.45 3.34 -2.10
C LYS A 49 -13.31 3.12 -3.60
N ASP A 50 -13.58 4.15 -4.40
CA ASP A 50 -13.53 4.10 -5.86
C ASP A 50 -12.17 3.63 -6.36
N ARG A 51 -11.10 4.11 -5.72
CA ARG A 51 -9.74 3.70 -6.05
C ARG A 51 -9.50 2.24 -5.73
N SER A 52 -9.98 1.72 -4.60
CA SER A 52 -9.83 0.31 -4.27
C SER A 52 -10.59 -0.58 -5.26
N GLU A 53 -11.82 -0.19 -5.62
CA GLU A 53 -12.66 -0.91 -6.57
C GLU A 53 -12.06 -0.88 -7.97
N TYR A 54 -11.62 0.29 -8.43
CA TYR A 54 -10.93 0.44 -9.70
C TYR A 54 -9.70 -0.46 -9.76
N VAL A 55 -8.83 -0.40 -8.73
CA VAL A 55 -7.58 -1.17 -8.71
C VAL A 55 -7.82 -2.68 -8.59
N ALA A 56 -8.92 -3.11 -7.96
CA ALA A 56 -9.30 -4.52 -7.89
C ALA A 56 -9.80 -5.06 -9.24
N ASN A 57 -10.61 -4.27 -9.95
CA ASN A 57 -11.32 -4.72 -11.15
C ASN A 57 -10.63 -4.36 -12.48
N VAL A 58 -9.67 -3.44 -12.47
CA VAL A 58 -9.00 -2.99 -13.69
C VAL A 58 -8.12 -4.10 -14.30
N ASP A 59 -8.17 -4.22 -15.62
CA ASP A 59 -7.35 -5.16 -16.35
C ASP A 59 -5.84 -4.96 -16.09
N SER A 60 -5.12 -6.08 -15.99
CA SER A 60 -3.69 -6.09 -15.66
C SER A 60 -2.83 -5.32 -16.68
N SER A 61 -3.22 -5.25 -17.96
CA SER A 61 -2.50 -4.51 -19.00
C SER A 61 -2.62 -2.99 -18.80
N VAL A 62 -3.76 -2.51 -18.32
CA VAL A 62 -3.96 -1.10 -17.97
C VAL A 62 -3.06 -0.74 -16.78
N LEU A 63 -3.03 -1.57 -15.73
CA LEU A 63 -2.13 -1.35 -14.60
C LEU A 63 -0.66 -1.37 -15.01
N LYS A 64 -0.25 -2.26 -15.92
CA LYS A 64 1.11 -2.28 -16.47
C LYS A 64 1.47 -0.95 -17.14
N ARG A 65 0.57 -0.41 -18.00
CA ARG A 65 0.77 0.89 -18.65
C ARG A 65 0.86 2.05 -17.65
N VAL A 66 -0.05 2.08 -16.69
CA VAL A 66 -0.05 3.10 -15.62
C VAL A 66 1.25 3.02 -14.81
N ASN A 67 1.68 1.81 -14.43
CA ASN A 67 2.90 1.61 -13.66
C ASN A 67 4.16 1.96 -14.45
N ALA A 68 4.22 1.66 -15.74
CA ALA A 68 5.33 2.09 -16.59
C ALA A 68 5.48 3.61 -16.60
N ARG A 69 4.38 4.35 -16.72
CA ARG A 69 4.39 5.82 -16.64
C ARG A 69 4.82 6.31 -15.25
N ARG A 70 4.32 5.67 -14.19
CA ARG A 70 4.68 6.04 -12.81
C ARG A 70 6.16 5.83 -12.52
N ILE A 71 6.76 4.72 -12.97
CA ILE A 71 8.19 4.44 -12.83
C ILE A 71 9.01 5.52 -13.52
N LYS A 72 8.65 5.91 -14.76
CA LYS A 72 9.33 7.01 -15.48
C LYS A 72 9.26 8.34 -14.73
N LEU A 73 8.20 8.57 -13.96
CA LEU A 73 8.02 9.76 -13.11
C LEU A 73 8.60 9.60 -11.70
N GLY A 74 9.32 8.51 -11.40
CA GLY A 74 9.86 8.22 -10.06
C GLY A 74 8.79 7.90 -9.00
N LYS A 75 7.56 7.62 -9.42
CA LYS A 75 6.42 7.36 -8.52
C LYS A 75 6.29 5.86 -8.19
N PRO A 76 5.90 5.50 -6.94
CA PRO A 76 5.65 4.11 -6.57
C PRO A 76 4.58 3.45 -7.43
N ARG A 77 4.75 2.15 -7.71
CA ARG A 77 3.77 1.35 -8.48
C ARG A 77 2.43 1.25 -7.75
N VAL A 78 1.33 1.33 -8.49
CA VAL A 78 0.00 0.91 -8.04
C VAL A 78 -0.04 -0.61 -8.07
N ARG A 79 -0.32 -1.23 -6.94
CA ARG A 79 -0.48 -2.67 -6.80
C ARG A 79 -1.95 -2.98 -6.60
N SER A 80 -2.44 -4.01 -7.28
CA SER A 80 -3.77 -4.56 -6.97
C SER A 80 -3.70 -5.30 -5.63
N SER A 81 -4.73 -5.11 -4.80
CA SER A 81 -4.96 -5.90 -3.59
C SER A 81 -5.58 -7.26 -3.90
N ALA A 82 -6.05 -7.49 -5.15
CA ALA A 82 -6.70 -8.73 -5.59
C ALA A 82 -5.82 -9.99 -5.48
N GLY A 83 -4.55 -9.82 -5.12
CA GLY A 83 -3.68 -10.91 -4.69
C GLY A 83 -3.10 -10.59 -3.33
N ALA A 84 -3.90 -10.65 -2.26
CA ALA A 84 -3.35 -10.86 -0.92
C ALA A 84 -2.30 -11.97 -1.04
N ALA A 85 -1.06 -11.66 -0.66
CA ALA A 85 0.09 -12.49 -0.99
C ALA A 85 -0.21 -13.95 -0.60
N ARG A 86 -0.23 -14.84 -1.59
CA ARG A 86 -0.45 -16.28 -1.35
C ARG A 86 0.70 -16.76 -0.47
N ILE A 87 0.45 -16.86 0.85
CA ILE A 87 1.44 -17.33 1.80
C ILE A 87 1.76 -18.78 1.44
N GLY A 88 3.00 -19.05 1.07
CA GLY A 88 3.47 -20.42 0.84
C GLY A 88 3.66 -21.15 2.17
N PRO A 89 3.73 -22.50 2.17
CA PRO A 89 3.94 -23.29 3.40
C PRO A 89 5.20 -22.86 4.17
N PHE A 90 6.32 -22.65 3.47
CA PHE A 90 7.54 -22.13 4.10
C PHE A 90 7.38 -20.72 4.66
N THR A 91 6.60 -19.85 4.00
CA THR A 91 6.35 -18.49 4.50
C THR A 91 5.49 -18.51 5.76
N LEU A 92 4.55 -19.45 5.86
CA LEU A 92 3.76 -19.68 7.07
C LEU A 92 4.65 -20.15 8.22
N PHE A 93 5.50 -21.15 7.97
CA PHE A 93 6.51 -21.59 8.93
C PHE A 93 7.42 -20.44 9.38
N LEU A 94 7.95 -19.65 8.44
CA LEU A 94 8.81 -18.51 8.76
C LEU A 94 8.08 -17.49 9.62
N LYS A 95 6.80 -17.20 9.34
CA LYS A 95 6.00 -16.26 10.14
C LYS A 95 5.85 -16.74 11.59
N GLU A 96 5.66 -18.03 11.80
CA GLU A 96 5.46 -18.63 13.12
C GLU A 96 6.77 -18.82 13.89
N ASN A 97 7.89 -19.04 13.18
CA ASN A 97 9.16 -19.43 13.80
C ASN A 97 10.25 -18.34 13.75
N ALA A 98 10.05 -17.25 12.99
CA ALA A 98 11.10 -16.24 12.79
C ALA A 98 11.58 -15.58 14.09
N LEU A 99 10.72 -15.42 15.10
CA LEU A 99 11.13 -14.84 16.39
C LEU A 99 12.08 -15.79 17.14
N SER A 100 11.70 -17.06 17.28
CA SER A 100 12.56 -18.09 17.87
C SER A 100 13.90 -18.24 17.13
N VAL A 101 13.87 -18.15 15.80
CA VAL A 101 15.10 -18.18 14.99
C VAL A 101 15.95 -16.94 15.24
N ARG A 102 15.34 -15.75 15.37
CA ARG A 102 16.06 -14.49 15.64
C ARG A 102 16.71 -14.47 17.01
N GLU A 103 16.09 -15.08 18.02
CA GLU A 103 16.67 -15.19 19.37
C GLU A 103 18.01 -15.91 19.35
N SER A 104 18.21 -16.88 18.44
CA SER A 104 19.50 -17.56 18.26
C SER A 104 20.62 -16.62 17.80
N PHE A 105 20.28 -15.41 17.32
CA PHE A 105 21.22 -14.37 16.89
C PHE A 105 21.29 -13.18 17.85
N ALA A 106 20.62 -13.25 19.01
CA ALA A 106 20.70 -12.21 20.02
C ALA A 106 22.15 -12.01 20.50
N GLY A 107 22.60 -10.75 20.61
CA GLY A 107 23.94 -10.42 21.08
C GLY A 107 25.07 -10.57 20.05
N GLN A 108 24.79 -11.00 18.82
CA GLN A 108 25.82 -11.17 17.78
C GLN A 108 26.24 -9.88 17.07
N GLY A 109 25.72 -8.71 17.48
CA GLY A 109 26.09 -7.40 16.91
C GLY A 109 25.73 -7.22 15.43
N LEU A 110 24.87 -8.09 14.87
CA LEU A 110 24.48 -8.05 13.46
C LEU A 110 23.66 -6.79 13.14
N SER A 111 23.91 -6.19 11.98
CA SER A 111 23.02 -5.15 11.46
C SER A 111 21.62 -5.73 11.16
N SER A 112 20.60 -4.87 11.07
CA SER A 112 19.24 -5.33 10.79
C SER A 112 19.14 -6.13 9.48
N LYS A 113 19.95 -5.77 8.46
CA LYS A 113 19.96 -6.47 7.17
C LYS A 113 20.60 -7.86 7.29
N GLU A 114 21.69 -7.97 8.04
CA GLU A 114 22.37 -9.24 8.30
C GLU A 114 21.51 -10.16 9.15
N LEU A 115 20.84 -9.63 10.17
CA LEU A 115 19.91 -10.38 11.01
C LEU A 115 18.77 -10.99 10.19
N ILE A 116 18.17 -10.24 9.26
CA ILE A 116 17.13 -10.75 8.36
C ILE A 116 17.67 -11.90 7.49
N SER A 117 18.86 -11.72 6.92
CA SER A 117 19.52 -12.73 6.09
C SER A 117 19.84 -14.00 6.87
N ALA A 118 20.44 -13.87 8.06
CA ALA A 118 20.78 -14.98 8.95
C ALA A 118 19.54 -15.74 9.41
N THR A 119 18.49 -15.01 9.81
CA THR A 119 17.19 -15.61 10.17
C THR A 119 16.61 -16.44 9.02
N GLY A 120 16.63 -15.90 7.79
CA GLY A 120 16.10 -16.61 6.63
C GLY A 120 16.86 -17.90 6.32
N LYS A 121 18.19 -17.89 6.46
CA LYS A 121 19.04 -19.07 6.25
C LYS A 121 18.76 -20.15 7.30
N GLU A 122 18.76 -19.77 8.58
CA GLU A 122 18.52 -20.70 9.69
C GLU A 122 17.10 -21.29 9.63
N ALA A 123 16.09 -20.46 9.35
CA ALA A 123 14.74 -20.94 9.13
C ALA A 123 14.64 -21.93 7.96
N SER A 124 15.42 -21.75 6.89
CA SER A 124 15.48 -22.71 5.80
C SER A 124 16.10 -24.04 6.22
N VAL A 125 17.09 -24.04 7.11
CA VAL A 125 17.69 -25.27 7.66
C VAL A 125 16.65 -26.00 8.51
N ARG A 126 16.00 -25.29 9.44
CA ARG A 126 14.95 -25.86 10.29
C ARG A 126 13.78 -26.43 9.50
N TRP A 127 13.32 -25.71 8.46
CA TRP A 127 12.26 -26.21 7.57
C TRP A 127 12.62 -27.53 6.90
N LYS A 128 13.86 -27.67 6.39
CA LYS A 128 14.33 -28.89 5.74
C LYS A 128 14.53 -30.05 6.72
N ALA A 129 14.74 -29.75 8.00
CA ALA A 129 14.87 -30.74 9.07
C ALA A 129 13.52 -31.22 9.62
N LEU A 130 12.40 -30.55 9.32
CA LEU A 130 11.06 -31.01 9.68
C LEU A 130 10.75 -32.33 8.99
N SER A 131 10.03 -33.20 9.70
CA SER A 131 9.47 -34.43 9.14
C SER A 131 8.50 -34.13 7.99
N GLU A 132 8.29 -35.11 7.10
CA GLU A 132 7.32 -34.97 6.01
C GLU A 132 5.91 -34.69 6.54
N THR A 133 5.53 -35.29 7.67
CA THR A 133 4.24 -35.08 8.32
C THR A 133 4.05 -33.63 8.77
N GLU A 134 5.07 -33.03 9.40
CA GLU A 134 5.00 -31.62 9.84
C GLU A 134 4.96 -30.67 8.64
N GLN A 135 5.76 -30.94 7.60
CA GLN A 135 5.73 -30.14 6.37
C GLN A 135 4.37 -30.21 5.68
N GLU A 136 3.72 -31.39 5.70
CA GLU A 136 2.40 -31.58 5.10
C GLU A 136 1.31 -30.79 5.86
N ASP A 137 1.40 -30.69 7.18
CA ASP A 137 0.49 -29.85 7.96
C ASP A 137 0.60 -28.37 7.57
N TYR A 138 1.82 -27.86 7.37
CA TYR A 138 2.02 -26.50 6.84
C TYR A 138 1.49 -26.35 5.41
N ARG A 139 1.59 -27.38 4.56
CA ARG A 139 1.02 -27.36 3.19
C ARG A 139 -0.50 -27.28 3.22
N LYS A 140 -1.15 -28.08 4.06
CA LYS A 140 -2.62 -28.05 4.27
C LYS A 140 -3.07 -26.69 4.76
N ARG A 141 -2.48 -26.17 5.84
CA ARG A 141 -2.80 -24.84 6.39
C ARG A 141 -2.58 -23.72 5.37
N ALA A 142 -1.49 -23.77 4.61
CA ALA A 142 -1.25 -22.79 3.55
C ALA A 142 -2.25 -22.91 2.38
N ALA A 143 -2.71 -24.12 2.06
CA ALA A 143 -3.75 -24.35 1.05
C ALA A 143 -5.10 -23.82 1.52
N GLU A 144 -5.48 -24.05 2.79
CA GLU A 144 -6.69 -23.50 3.41
C GLU A 144 -6.69 -21.98 3.43
N LEU A 145 -5.59 -21.35 3.86
CA LEU A 145 -5.44 -19.89 3.83
C LEU A 145 -5.54 -19.33 2.41
N ARG A 146 -5.01 -20.05 1.42
CA ARG A 146 -5.13 -19.69 0.02
C ARG A 146 -6.57 -19.82 -0.48
N ALA A 147 -7.27 -20.89 -0.12
CA ALA A 147 -8.67 -21.11 -0.47
C ALA A 147 -9.56 -20.02 0.14
N ALA A 148 -9.38 -19.70 1.42
CA ALA A 148 -10.08 -18.62 2.11
C ALA A 148 -9.81 -17.25 1.46
N ALA A 149 -8.56 -16.96 1.11
CA ALA A 149 -8.21 -15.71 0.43
C ALA A 149 -8.83 -15.61 -0.98
N ASN A 150 -8.90 -16.71 -1.72
CA ASN A 150 -9.57 -16.74 -3.03
C ASN A 150 -11.10 -16.65 -2.90
N ALA A 151 -11.70 -17.14 -1.81
CA ALA A 151 -13.14 -17.05 -1.58
C ALA A 151 -13.60 -15.67 -1.09
N ALA A 152 -12.69 -14.90 -0.48
CA ALA A 152 -12.94 -13.54 -0.01
C ALA A 152 -12.57 -12.45 -1.03
N ALA A 153 -12.01 -12.84 -2.19
CA ALA A 153 -11.62 -11.96 -3.29
C ALA A 153 -12.67 -11.98 -4.40
#